data_AF-A0A6J4R4W5-F1
#
_entry.id   AF-A0A6J4R4W5-F1
#
_cell.length_a   1.000
_cell.length_b   1.000
_cell.length_c   1.000
_cell.angle_alpha   90.00
_cell.angle_beta   90.00
_cell.angle_gamma   90.00
#
_symmetry.space_group_name_H-M   'P 1'
#
loop_
_entity.id
_entity.type
_entity.pdbx_description
1 polymer ?
#
loop_
_entity_poly.entity_id
_entity_poly.type
_entity_poly.pdbx_seq_one_letter_code
_entity_poly.pdbx_strand_id
1 'polypeptide(L)'
;MHDFIGFVVEALRLVPLILAFYIPALVGVAIVKEHGESYKVKAALVFLVGFGGIVALQVLLRSASALQVAQTIGLSLVQIAAALFLAALTVYKLAD
;
A
#
# COMPACT_ATOMS: atom_id res chain seq x y z
N MET A 1 1.28 -18.28 -25.47
CA MET A 1 2.54 -18.20 -24.68
C MET A 1 3.00 -16.75 -24.50
N HIS A 2 3.01 -15.90 -25.54
CA HIS A 2 3.35 -14.47 -25.40
C HIS A 2 2.44 -13.71 -24.42
N ASP A 3 1.13 -13.96 -24.44
CA ASP A 3 0.17 -13.22 -23.58
C ASP A 3 0.28 -13.58 -22.10
N PHE A 4 0.57 -14.85 -21.79
CA PHE A 4 0.73 -15.30 -20.41
C PHE A 4 1.99 -14.72 -19.75
N ILE A 5 3.12 -14.71 -20.47
CA ILE A 5 4.36 -14.12 -19.97
C ILE A 5 4.19 -12.60 -19.79
N GLY A 6 3.54 -11.92 -20.74
CA GLY A 6 3.23 -10.49 -20.62
C GLY A 6 2.39 -10.17 -19.39
N PHE A 7 1.36 -10.97 -19.12
CA PHE A 7 0.53 -10.83 -17.91
C PHE A 7 1.32 -11.04 -16.62
N VAL A 8 2.15 -12.10 -16.55
CA VAL A 8 2.97 -12.39 -15.36
C VAL A 8 4.00 -11.29 -15.11
N VAL A 9 4.63 -10.76 -16.16
CA VAL A 9 5.59 -9.64 -16.04
C VAL A 9 4.90 -8.38 -15.54
N GLU A 10 3.72 -8.06 -16.06
CA GLU A 10 2.97 -6.88 -15.59
C GLU A 10 2.51 -7.05 -14.13
N ALA A 11 2.08 -8.25 -13.74
CA ALA A 11 1.75 -8.56 -12.36
C ALA A 11 2.97 -8.47 -11.42
N LEU A 12 4.13 -8.99 -11.84
CA LEU A 12 5.39 -8.88 -11.08
C LEU A 12 5.86 -7.43 -10.96
N ARG A 13 5.58 -6.58 -11.95
CA ARG A 13 5.89 -5.15 -11.90
C ARG A 13 5.11 -4.41 -10.81
N LEU A 14 3.97 -4.95 -10.36
CA LEU A 14 3.20 -4.41 -9.24
C LEU A 14 3.79 -4.79 -7.88
N VAL A 15 4.60 -5.85 -7.78
CA VAL A 15 5.16 -6.35 -6.52
C VAL A 15 6.00 -5.30 -5.79
N PRO A 16 6.98 -4.60 -6.43
CA PRO A 16 7.76 -3.57 -5.75
C PRO A 16 6.89 -2.43 -5.20
N LEU A 17 5.82 -2.07 -5.90
CA LEU A 17 4.89 -1.03 -5.46
C LEU A 17 4.06 -1.49 -4.26
N ILE A 18 3.60 -2.75 -4.25
CA ILE A 18 2.93 -3.34 -3.08
C ILE A 18 3.87 -3.35 -1.88
N LEU A 19 5.16 -3.69 -2.08
CA LEU A 19 6.16 -3.68 -1.01
C LEU A 19 6.40 -2.27 -0.44
N ALA A 20 6.35 -1.22 -1.26
CA ALA A 20 6.43 0.15 -0.80
C ALA A 20 5.26 0.52 0.14
N PHE A 21 4.05 0.05 -0.15
CA PHE A 21 2.89 0.22 0.74
C PHE A 21 2.88 -0.75 1.92
N TYR A 22 3.57 -1.89 1.81
CA TYR A 22 3.61 -2.91 2.86
C TYR A 22 4.27 -2.43 4.16
N ILE A 23 5.33 -1.62 4.07
CA ILE A 23 6.01 -1.08 5.26
C ILE A 23 5.06 -0.22 6.12
N PRO A 24 4.46 0.86 5.61
CA PRO A 24 3.52 1.65 6.40
C PRO A 24 2.27 0.85 6.80
N ALA A 25 1.85 -0.13 6.00
CA ALA A 25 0.78 -1.05 6.37
C ALA A 25 1.14 -1.87 7.62
N LEU A 26 2.32 -2.50 7.65
CA LEU A 26 2.81 -3.26 8.80
C LEU A 26 2.91 -2.40 10.06
N VAL A 27 3.57 -1.24 9.95
CA VAL A 27 3.78 -0.37 11.11
C VAL A 27 2.44 0.12 11.65
N GLY A 28 1.54 0.60 10.79
CA GLY A 28 0.23 1.09 11.22
C GLY A 28 -0.63 -0.01 11.85
N VAL A 29 -0.66 -1.22 11.27
CA VAL A 29 -1.42 -2.36 11.81
C VAL A 29 -0.82 -2.84 13.14
N ALA A 30 0.50 -2.91 13.25
CA ALA A 30 1.18 -3.25 14.51
C ALA A 30 0.85 -2.25 15.61
N ILE A 31 0.90 -0.94 15.33
CA ILE A 31 0.51 0.10 16.29
C ILE A 31 -0.92 -0.08 16.77
N VAL A 32 -1.86 -0.39 15.85
CA VAL A 32 -3.26 -0.63 16.19
C VAL A 32 -3.43 -1.88 17.05
N LYS A 33 -2.71 -2.98 16.76
CA LYS A 33 -2.78 -4.24 17.54
C LYS A 33 -2.17 -4.06 18.93
N GLU A 34 -0.97 -3.50 19.03
CA GLU A 34 -0.13 -3.59 20.23
C GLU A 34 -0.45 -2.51 21.27
N HIS A 35 -0.91 -1.32 20.86
CA HIS A 35 -0.94 -0.15 21.75
C HIS A 35 -2.34 0.39 22.11
N GLY A 36 -3.41 -0.28 21.69
CA GLY A 36 -4.79 0.06 22.09
C GLY A 36 -5.33 1.39 21.52
N GLU A 37 -6.48 1.85 22.04
CA GLU A 37 -7.24 2.96 21.43
C GLU A 37 -6.50 4.31 21.39
N SER A 38 -5.67 4.61 22.39
CA SER A 38 -4.93 5.88 22.47
C SER A 38 -3.88 6.05 21.36
N TYR A 39 -3.51 4.97 20.68
CA TYR A 39 -2.54 4.97 19.58
C TYR A 39 -3.19 4.96 18.20
N LYS A 40 -4.53 4.92 18.10
CA LYS A 40 -5.25 5.00 16.82
C LYS A 40 -4.91 6.26 16.04
N VAL A 41 -4.74 7.40 16.72
CA VAL A 41 -4.32 8.66 16.09
C VAL A 41 -2.91 8.54 15.50
N LYS A 42 -1.98 7.91 16.23
CA LYS A 42 -0.62 7.69 15.73
C LYS A 42 -0.60 6.74 14.53
N ALA A 43 -1.38 5.65 14.58
CA ALA A 43 -1.53 4.75 13.45
C ALA A 43 -2.13 5.46 12.23
N ALA A 44 -3.14 6.30 12.42
CA ALA A 44 -3.73 7.10 11.35
C ALA A 44 -2.71 8.06 10.72
N LEU A 45 -1.87 8.71 11.53
CA LEU A 45 -0.77 9.54 11.03
C LEU A 45 0.25 8.72 10.24
N VAL A 46 0.60 7.52 10.70
CA VAL A 46 1.49 6.60 9.96
C VAL A 46 0.89 6.20 8.62
N PHE A 47 -0.39 5.84 8.58
CA PHE A 47 -1.08 5.53 7.32
C PHE A 47 -1.15 6.74 6.40
N LEU A 48 -1.49 7.92 6.94
CA LEU A 48 -1.62 9.14 6.15
C LEU A 48 -0.28 9.54 5.53
N VAL A 49 0.80 9.58 6.33
CA VAL A 49 2.13 9.95 5.85
C VAL A 49 2.69 8.87 4.93
N GLY A 50 2.57 7.59 5.31
CA GLY A 50 3.08 6.47 4.53
C GLY A 50 2.36 6.32 3.19
N PHE A 51 1.05 6.08 3.22
CA PHE A 51 0.28 5.90 1.99
C PHE A 51 0.12 7.21 1.22
N GLY A 52 -0.29 8.28 1.90
CA GLY A 52 -0.48 9.58 1.26
C GLY A 52 0.80 10.15 0.69
N GLY A 53 1.93 10.01 1.38
CA GLY A 53 3.24 10.45 0.87
C GLY A 53 3.66 9.70 -0.38
N ILE A 54 3.53 8.36 -0.38
CA ILE A 54 3.85 7.54 -1.55
C ILE A 54 2.93 7.88 -2.74
N VAL A 55 1.62 7.99 -2.53
CA VAL A 55 0.66 8.32 -3.60
C VAL A 55 0.88 9.73 -4.13
N ALA A 56 1.12 10.71 -3.25
CA ALA A 56 1.41 12.08 -3.66
C ALA A 56 2.68 12.15 -4.52
N LEU A 57 3.75 11.46 -4.13
CA LEU A 57 4.97 11.38 -4.94
C LEU A 57 4.73 10.73 -6.30
N GLN A 58 3.94 9.64 -6.36
CA GLN A 58 3.59 9.03 -7.64
C GLN A 58 2.79 9.96 -8.55
N VAL A 59 1.83 10.69 -7.98
CA VAL A 59 1.03 11.68 -8.72
C VAL A 59 1.93 12.80 -9.25
N LEU A 60 2.77 13.39 -8.39
CA LEU A 60 3.66 14.49 -8.74
C LEU A 60 4.69 14.11 -9.83
N LEU A 61 5.24 12.89 -9.76
CA LEU A 61 6.34 12.48 -10.64
C LEU A 61 5.88 11.81 -11.94
N ARG A 62 4.63 11.31 -12.01
CA ARG A 62 4.18 10.44 -13.11
C ARG A 62 2.88 10.88 -13.77
N SER A 63 2.12 11.82 -13.21
CA SER A 63 0.82 12.22 -13.77
C SER A 63 0.91 13.59 -14.45
N ALA A 64 0.66 13.62 -15.77
CA ALA A 64 0.59 14.84 -16.57
C ALA A 64 -0.87 15.28 -16.87
N SER A 65 -1.86 14.45 -16.53
CA SER A 65 -3.28 14.70 -16.80
C SER A 65 -4.18 14.16 -15.68
N ALA A 66 -5.39 14.72 -15.57
CA ALA A 66 -6.38 14.28 -14.56
C ALA A 66 -6.74 12.80 -14.69
N LEU A 67 -6.78 12.25 -15.91
CA LEU A 67 -7.03 10.83 -16.14
C LEU A 67 -5.90 9.96 -15.54
N GLN A 68 -4.64 10.35 -15.72
CA GLN A 68 -3.50 9.64 -15.15
C GLN A 68 -3.47 9.73 -13.62
N VAL A 69 -3.89 10.86 -13.05
CA VAL A 69 -4.06 11.00 -11.59
C VAL A 69 -5.08 9.99 -11.09
N ALA A 70 -6.27 9.93 -11.71
CA ALA A 70 -7.33 9.00 -11.32
C ALA A 70 -6.88 7.53 -11.41
N GLN A 71 -6.17 7.16 -12.49
CA GLN A 71 -5.60 5.82 -12.66
C GLN A 71 -4.55 5.51 -11.58
N THR A 72 -3.66 6.45 -11.29
CA THR A 72 -2.62 6.29 -10.25
C THR A 72 -3.23 6.09 -8.88
N ILE A 73 -4.23 6.89 -8.52
CA ILE A 73 -4.95 6.76 -7.25
C ILE A 73 -5.70 5.42 -7.20
N GLY A 74 -6.43 5.07 -8.25
CA GLY A 74 -7.18 3.81 -8.33
C GLY A 74 -6.30 2.58 -8.14
N LEU A 75 -5.16 2.52 -8.84
CA LEU A 75 -4.20 1.43 -8.68
C LEU A 75 -3.56 1.43 -7.29
N SER A 76 -3.22 2.60 -6.75
CA SER A 76 -2.62 2.72 -5.43
C SER A 76 -3.57 2.21 -4.33
N LEU A 77 -4.88 2.46 -4.44
CA LEU A 77 -5.86 1.95 -3.49
C LEU A 77 -5.91 0.42 -3.46
N VAL A 78 -5.85 -0.22 -4.63
CA VAL A 78 -5.78 -1.69 -4.72
C VAL A 78 -4.51 -2.22 -4.06
N GLN A 79 -3.37 -1.57 -4.29
CA GLN A 79 -2.09 -1.95 -3.71
C GLN A 79 -2.07 -1.74 -2.18
N ILE A 80 -2.65 -0.64 -1.68
CA ILE A 80 -2.81 -0.37 -0.25
C ILE A 80 -3.69 -1.43 0.41
N ALA A 81 -4.81 -1.79 -0.21
CA ALA A 81 -5.70 -2.84 0.31
C ALA A 81 -4.98 -4.19 0.40
N ALA A 82 -4.24 -4.57 -0.64
CA ALA A 82 -3.42 -5.79 -0.63
C ALA A 82 -2.33 -5.73 0.45
N ALA A 83 -1.63 -4.60 0.59
CA ALA A 83 -0.60 -4.39 1.61
C ALA A 83 -1.17 -4.47 3.03
N LEU A 84 -2.33 -3.85 3.29
CA LEU A 84 -3.04 -3.94 4.57
C LEU A 84 -3.48 -5.35 4.88
N PHE A 85 -4.01 -6.08 3.89
CA PHE A 85 -4.39 -7.49 4.06
C PHE A 85 -3.19 -8.35 4.44
N LEU A 86 -2.07 -8.22 3.72
CA LEU A 86 -0.84 -8.94 4.04
C LEU A 86 -0.30 -8.55 5.42
N ALA A 87 -0.30 -7.26 5.75
CA ALA A 87 0.16 -6.76 7.04
C ALA A 87 -0.71 -7.31 8.17
N ALA A 88 -2.04 -7.34 7.99
CA ALA A 88 -2.96 -7.93 8.95
C ALA A 88 -2.70 -9.42 9.14
N LEU A 89 -2.46 -10.19 8.07
CA LEU A 89 -2.08 -11.60 8.20
C LEU A 89 -0.79 -11.77 9.00
N THR A 90 0.22 -10.95 8.72
CA THR A 90 1.50 -11.00 9.44
C THR A 90 1.33 -10.66 10.92
N VAL A 91 0.66 -9.57 11.23
CA VAL A 91 0.53 -9.03 12.59
C VAL A 91 -0.46 -9.83 13.44
N TYR A 92 -1.59 -10.27 12.88
CA TYR A 92 -2.62 -10.97 13.64
C TYR A 92 -2.52 -12.50 13.59
N LYS A 93 -1.91 -13.09 12.55
CA LYS A 93 -1.93 -14.55 12.36
C LYS A 93 -0.56 -15.20 12.41
N LEU A 94 0.51 -14.47 12.13
CA LEU A 94 1.88 -15.03 12.08
C LEU A 94 2.71 -14.68 13.32
N ALA A 95 2.34 -13.62 14.03
CA ALA A 95 3.00 -13.19 15.27
C ALA A 95 2.40 -13.83 16.53
N ASP A 96 1.25 -14.49 16.41
CA ASP A 96 0.62 -15.34 17.44
C ASP A 96 0.95 -16.81 17.16
#